data_AF-A0A8T5ZLV0-F1
#
_entry.id   AF-A0A8T5ZLV0-F1
#
_cell.length_a   1.000
_cell.length_b   1.000
_cell.length_c   1.000
_cell.angle_alpha   90.00
_cell.angle_beta   90.00
_cell.angle_gamma   90.00
#
_symmetry.space_group_name_H-M   'P 1'
#
loop_
_entity.id
_entity.type
_entity.pdbx_description
1 polymer ?
#
loop_
_entity_poly.entity_id
_entity_poly.type
_entity_poly.pdbx_seq_one_letter_code
_entity_poly.pdbx_strand_id
1 'polypeptide(L)'
;ANLSSKAIDVNGVKLLVSELSGVEPKMLRTMVDDLKNQLGSTIIVLATVVEGKVSLIAGVSKDVTDRVKAGELIGMVAQQVGGKGGGRPDMAQAGGTDAAALPAALASVKGWVSAKLQ
;
A
#
# COMPACT_ATOMS: atom_id res chain seq x y z
N ALA A 1 16.18 6.21 7.81
CA ALA A 1 15.86 6.75 6.47
C ALA A 1 14.42 7.26 6.49
N ASN A 2 14.17 8.45 5.93
CA ASN A 2 12.80 8.99 5.85
C ASN A 2 12.02 8.18 4.81
N LEU A 3 10.81 7.72 5.14
CA LEU A 3 10.04 6.85 4.25
C LEU A 3 9.46 7.61 3.05
N SER A 4 9.09 8.88 3.27
CA SER A 4 8.58 9.78 2.23
C SER A 4 9.53 9.97 1.05
N SER A 5 10.85 9.94 1.26
CA SER A 5 11.85 10.09 0.19
C SER A 5 11.94 8.87 -0.72
N LYS A 6 11.29 7.75 -0.38
CA LYS A 6 11.20 6.57 -1.26
C LYS A 6 10.04 6.66 -2.26
N ALA A 7 9.19 7.68 -2.15
CA ALA A 7 8.09 7.86 -3.08
C ALA A 7 8.61 8.21 -4.48
N ILE A 8 8.07 7.54 -5.49
CA ILE A 8 8.39 7.80 -6.90
C ILE A 8 7.22 8.52 -7.58
N ASP A 9 7.50 9.21 -8.68
CA ASP A 9 6.44 9.81 -9.49
C ASP A 9 5.89 8.80 -10.51
N VAL A 10 4.56 8.68 -10.58
CA VAL A 10 3.84 7.89 -11.58
C VAL A 10 2.72 8.76 -12.14
N ASN A 11 2.92 9.31 -13.33
CA ASN A 11 1.96 10.18 -14.03
C ASN A 11 1.47 11.35 -13.16
N GLY A 12 2.37 12.00 -12.41
CA GLY A 12 2.03 13.15 -11.56
C GLY A 12 1.45 12.79 -10.18
N VAL A 13 1.32 11.50 -9.86
CA VAL A 13 0.91 11.01 -8.53
C VAL A 13 2.11 10.36 -7.86
N LYS A 14 2.34 10.64 -6.56
CA LYS A 14 3.38 9.95 -5.80
C LYS A 14 2.97 8.52 -5.47
N LEU A 15 3.87 7.56 -5.69
CA LEU A 15 3.68 6.17 -5.32
C LEU A 15 4.74 5.76 -4.29
N LEU A 16 4.30 5.31 -3.13
CA LEU A 16 5.17 4.77 -2.09
C LEU A 16 4.78 3.32 -1.78
N VAL A 17 5.73 2.40 -1.98
CA VAL A 17 5.55 0.99 -1.65
C VAL A 17 6.72 0.55 -0.77
N SER A 18 6.43 0.02 0.41
CA SER A 18 7.50 -0.47 1.31
C SER A 18 7.00 -1.56 2.24
N GLU A 19 7.85 -2.57 2.42
CA GLU A 19 7.81 -3.42 3.59
C GLU A 19 8.53 -2.71 4.76
N LEU A 20 8.02 -2.86 5.97
CA LEU A 20 8.53 -2.29 7.20
C LEU A 20 8.81 -3.40 8.21
N SER A 21 10.07 -3.53 8.63
CA SER A 21 10.47 -4.50 9.65
C SER A 21 10.23 -3.97 11.06
N GLY A 22 9.71 -4.80 11.97
CA GLY A 22 9.51 -4.44 13.38
C GLY A 22 8.38 -3.43 13.62
N VAL A 23 7.50 -3.21 12.64
CA VAL A 23 6.36 -2.32 12.75
C VAL A 23 5.11 -3.13 13.08
N GLU A 24 4.44 -2.77 14.17
CA GLU A 24 3.17 -3.35 14.55
C GLU A 24 2.06 -3.00 13.54
N PRO A 25 1.19 -3.95 13.15
CA PRO A 25 0.13 -3.72 12.16
C PRO A 25 -0.75 -2.50 12.45
N LYS A 26 -1.03 -2.23 13.73
CA LYS A 26 -1.82 -1.07 14.16
C LYS A 26 -1.17 0.28 13.82
N MET A 27 0.16 0.36 13.75
CA MET A 27 0.89 1.60 13.44
C MET A 27 0.85 1.95 11.96
N LEU A 28 0.65 0.95 11.10
CA LEU A 28 0.63 1.15 9.64
C LEU A 28 -0.39 2.23 9.23
N ARG A 29 -1.55 2.27 9.91
CA ARG A 29 -2.58 3.29 9.66
C ARG A 29 -2.07 4.70 9.90
N THR A 30 -1.50 4.95 11.07
CA THR A 30 -0.95 6.26 11.42
C THR A 30 0.14 6.67 10.44
N MET A 31 1.04 5.73 10.08
CA MET A 31 2.10 6.02 9.11
C MET A 31 1.55 6.40 7.73
N VAL A 32 0.53 5.69 7.23
CA VAL A 32 -0.11 6.04 5.95
C VAL A 32 -0.74 7.42 6.02
N ASP A 33 -1.46 7.74 7.10
CA ASP A 33 -2.09 9.05 7.26
C ASP A 33 -1.05 10.18 7.29
N ASP A 34 0.05 10.01 8.04
CA ASP A 34 1.15 10.98 8.10
C ASP A 34 1.83 11.17 6.74
N LEU A 35 2.10 10.08 6.03
CA LEU A 35 2.72 10.13 4.70
C LEU A 35 1.81 10.75 3.65
N LYS A 36 0.49 10.53 3.72
CA LYS A 36 -0.48 11.22 2.86
C LYS A 36 -0.45 12.72 3.09
N ASN A 37 -0.41 13.15 4.35
CA ASN A 37 -0.30 14.57 4.70
C ASN A 37 1.02 15.19 4.20
N GLN A 38 2.11 14.42 4.24
CA GLN A 38 3.42 14.90 3.81
C GLN A 38 3.59 14.94 2.28
N LEU A 39 3.03 13.96 1.55
CA LEU A 39 3.28 13.76 0.12
C LEU A 39 2.21 14.37 -0.80
N GLY A 40 1.05 14.78 -0.25
CA GLY A 40 -0.03 15.36 -1.04
C GLY A 40 -0.74 14.33 -1.91
N SER A 41 -0.71 14.51 -3.24
CA SER A 41 -1.30 13.56 -4.20
C SER A 41 -0.50 12.26 -4.21
N THR A 42 -1.03 11.21 -3.58
CA THR A 42 -0.25 10.01 -3.30
C THR A 42 -1.07 8.73 -3.20
N ILE A 43 -0.43 7.63 -3.57
CA ILE A 43 -0.86 6.24 -3.37
C ILE A 43 0.23 5.56 -2.54
N ILE A 44 -0.15 4.96 -1.42
CA ILE A 44 0.77 4.35 -0.46
C ILE A 44 0.34 2.91 -0.21
N VAL A 45 1.30 1.98 -0.27
CA VAL A 45 1.15 0.59 0.19
C VAL A 45 2.25 0.27 1.18
N LEU A 46 1.86 -0.04 2.42
CA LEU A 46 2.80 -0.49 3.45
C LEU A 46 2.49 -1.93 3.85
N ALA A 47 3.54 -2.68 4.14
CA ALA A 47 3.44 -4.04 4.63
C ALA A 47 4.31 -4.24 5.88
N THR A 48 3.90 -5.15 6.76
CA THR A 48 4.74 -5.69 7.83
C THR A 48 4.49 -7.18 7.95
N VAL A 49 5.51 -7.92 8.40
CA VAL A 49 5.42 -9.36 8.69
C VAL A 49 5.65 -9.57 10.19
N VAL A 50 4.66 -10.16 10.84
CA VAL A 50 4.71 -10.48 12.28
C VAL A 50 4.29 -11.94 12.44
N GLU A 51 5.15 -12.74 13.07
CA GLU A 51 4.90 -14.19 13.29
C GLU A 51 4.52 -14.94 12.01
N GLY A 52 5.16 -14.60 10.88
CA GLY A 52 4.89 -15.19 9.57
C GLY A 52 3.58 -14.72 8.91
N LYS A 53 2.81 -13.85 9.54
CA LYS A 53 1.60 -13.24 8.98
C LYS A 53 1.91 -11.89 8.36
N VAL A 54 1.44 -11.69 7.15
CA VAL A 54 1.52 -10.42 6.43
C VAL A 54 0.36 -9.53 6.86
N SER A 55 0.65 -8.29 7.23
CA SER A 55 -0.35 -7.23 7.38
C SER A 55 -0.07 -6.14 6.36
N LEU A 56 -1.11 -5.72 5.63
CA LEU A 56 -1.03 -4.77 4.54
C LEU A 56 -1.98 -3.60 4.80
N ILE A 57 -1.56 -2.42 4.36
CA ILE A 57 -2.43 -1.24 4.29
C ILE A 57 -2.20 -0.51 2.97
N ALA A 58 -3.27 0.01 2.40
CA ALA A 58 -3.21 0.97 1.31
C ALA A 58 -3.91 2.27 1.71
N GLY A 59 -3.31 3.40 1.35
CA GLY A 59 -3.92 4.72 1.44
C GLY A 59 -3.83 5.43 0.11
N VAL A 60 -4.93 6.08 -0.29
CA VAL A 60 -4.99 6.87 -1.52
C VAL A 60 -5.50 8.27 -1.16
N SER A 61 -4.84 9.31 -1.68
CA SER A 61 -5.29 10.70 -1.52
C SER A 61 -6.61 10.94 -2.27
N LYS A 62 -7.45 11.84 -1.74
CA LYS A 62 -8.83 12.04 -2.21
C LYS A 62 -8.92 12.43 -3.69
N ASP A 63 -7.93 13.16 -4.19
CA ASP A 63 -7.84 13.60 -5.59
C ASP A 63 -7.56 12.45 -6.58
N VAL A 64 -7.16 11.27 -6.09
CA VAL A 64 -6.83 10.10 -6.92
C VAL A 64 -7.83 8.95 -6.73
N THR A 65 -8.71 9.00 -5.71
CA THR A 65 -9.60 7.88 -5.37
C THR A 65 -10.57 7.46 -6.46
N ASP A 66 -10.90 8.35 -7.39
CA ASP A 66 -11.79 8.05 -8.52
C ASP A 66 -11.12 7.15 -9.57
N ARG A 67 -9.78 7.18 -9.65
CA ARG A 67 -8.97 6.38 -10.58
C ARG A 67 -8.39 5.14 -9.90
N VAL A 68 -7.97 5.28 -8.64
CA VAL A 68 -7.34 4.22 -7.85
C VAL A 68 -8.05 4.09 -6.50
N LYS A 69 -8.67 2.94 -6.23
CA LYS A 69 -9.28 2.67 -4.93
C LYS A 69 -8.37 1.81 -4.07
N ALA A 70 -8.15 2.23 -2.82
CA ALA A 70 -7.33 1.50 -1.85
C ALA A 70 -7.81 0.05 -1.66
N GLY A 71 -9.14 -0.17 -1.63
CA GLY A 71 -9.72 -1.52 -1.50
C GLY A 71 -9.37 -2.46 -2.66
N GLU A 72 -9.42 -1.97 -3.90
CA GLU A 72 -9.05 -2.76 -5.09
C GLU A 72 -7.54 -3.05 -5.08
N LEU A 73 -6.73 -2.04 -4.79
CA LEU A 73 -5.28 -2.14 -4.73
C LEU A 73 -4.84 -3.16 -3.67
N ILE A 74 -5.35 -3.04 -2.44
CA ILE A 74 -4.96 -3.95 -1.35
C ILE A 74 -5.47 -5.36 -1.58
N GLY A 75 -6.65 -5.52 -2.20
CA GLY A 75 -7.18 -6.83 -2.57
C GLY A 75 -6.27 -7.57 -3.56
N MET A 76 -5.78 -6.86 -4.57
CA MET A 76 -4.84 -7.40 -5.56
C MET A 76 -3.52 -7.86 -4.90
N VAL A 77 -2.96 -7.06 -3.97
CA VAL A 77 -1.74 -7.46 -3.24
C VAL A 77 -2.02 -8.62 -2.29
N ALA A 78 -3.13 -8.56 -1.54
CA ALA A 78 -3.49 -9.57 -0.55
C ALA A 78 -3.66 -10.96 -1.16
N GLN A 79 -4.31 -11.07 -2.32
CA GLN A 79 -4.50 -12.35 -3.00
C GLN A 79 -3.17 -13.05 -3.32
N GLN A 80 -2.14 -12.29 -3.69
CA GLN A 80 -0.81 -12.83 -4.00
C GLN A 80 -0.10 -13.38 -2.75
N VAL A 81 -0.44 -12.91 -1.55
CA VAL A 81 0.13 -13.37 -0.27
C VAL A 81 -0.81 -14.34 0.47
N GLY A 82 -1.71 -15.02 -0.26
CA GLY A 82 -2.67 -15.99 0.30
C GLY A 82 -3.74 -15.34 1.20
N GLY A 83 -4.02 -14.08 0.97
CA GLY A 83 -4.77 -13.21 1.85
C GLY A 83 -6.06 -12.66 1.25
N LYS A 84 -6.73 -11.84 2.07
CA LYS A 84 -7.89 -11.05 1.66
C LYS A 84 -7.92 -9.73 2.43
N GLY A 85 -8.60 -8.76 1.87
CA GLY A 85 -8.78 -7.47 2.50
C GLY A 85 -9.86 -6.65 1.84
N GLY A 86 -10.02 -5.44 2.34
CA GLY A 86 -11.01 -4.50 1.90
C GLY A 86 -10.98 -3.23 2.73
N GLY A 87 -11.89 -2.32 2.40
CA GLY A 87 -11.98 -1.04 3.06
C GLY A 87 -12.63 -0.01 2.17
N ARG A 88 -12.38 1.25 2.49
CA ARG A 88 -12.91 2.39 1.77
C ARG A 88 -12.03 2.72 0.56
N PRO A 89 -12.50 3.54 -0.39
CA PRO A 89 -11.69 3.99 -1.52
C PRO A 89 -10.39 4.72 -1.11
N ASP A 90 -10.40 5.44 0.02
CA ASP A 90 -9.27 6.24 0.51
C ASP A 90 -8.29 5.47 1.40
N MET A 91 -8.73 4.36 1.97
CA MET A 91 -7.98 3.57 2.93
C MET A 91 -8.53 2.13 3.02
N ALA A 92 -7.65 1.14 2.89
CA ALA A 92 -8.02 -0.26 3.02
C ALA A 92 -6.92 -1.08 3.67
N GLN A 93 -7.30 -2.19 4.28
CA GLN A 93 -6.40 -3.09 4.99
C GLN A 93 -6.61 -4.52 4.56
N ALA A 94 -5.55 -5.32 4.64
CA ALA A 94 -5.60 -6.73 4.35
C ALA A 94 -4.62 -7.51 5.21
N GLY A 95 -4.82 -8.82 5.27
CA GLY A 95 -3.86 -9.76 5.84
C GLY A 95 -3.60 -10.93 4.90
N GLY A 96 -2.45 -11.57 5.06
CA GLY A 96 -2.04 -12.76 4.31
C GLY A 96 -1.18 -13.69 5.15
N THR A 97 -0.98 -14.91 4.66
CA THR A 97 -0.21 -15.96 5.35
C THR A 97 1.07 -16.35 4.62
N ASP A 98 1.28 -15.84 3.40
CA ASP A 98 2.47 -16.12 2.61
C ASP A 98 3.41 -14.90 2.61
N ALA A 99 4.30 -14.86 3.60
CA ALA A 99 5.33 -13.83 3.69
C ALA A 99 6.40 -13.96 2.59
N ALA A 100 6.61 -15.17 2.03
CA ALA A 100 7.61 -15.37 0.99
C ALA A 100 7.17 -14.76 -0.36
N ALA A 101 5.86 -14.69 -0.60
CA ALA A 101 5.29 -14.01 -1.77
C ALA A 101 5.28 -12.48 -1.68
N LEU A 102 5.46 -11.91 -0.48
CA LEU A 102 5.32 -10.47 -0.25
C LEU A 102 6.22 -9.59 -1.14
N PRO A 103 7.51 -9.88 -1.35
CA PRO A 103 8.36 -9.04 -2.20
C PRO A 103 7.85 -8.94 -3.64
N ALA A 104 7.39 -10.06 -4.21
CA ALA A 104 6.80 -10.09 -5.55
C ALA A 104 5.46 -9.35 -5.59
N ALA A 105 4.63 -9.52 -4.56
CA ALA A 105 3.34 -8.84 -4.45
C ALA A 105 3.48 -7.31 -4.34
N LEU A 106 4.48 -6.81 -3.63
CA LEU A 106 4.77 -5.38 -3.57
C LEU A 106 5.34 -4.86 -4.90
N ALA A 107 6.19 -5.63 -5.59
CA ALA A 107 6.74 -5.24 -6.88
C ALA A 107 5.66 -5.07 -7.97
N SER A 108 4.55 -5.83 -7.90
CA SER A 108 3.47 -5.74 -8.88
C SER A 108 2.62 -4.46 -8.76
N VAL A 109 2.66 -3.77 -7.61
CA VAL A 109 1.89 -2.53 -7.35
C VAL A 109 2.18 -1.44 -8.38
N LYS A 110 3.45 -1.19 -8.72
CA LYS A 110 3.81 -0.10 -9.64
C LYS A 110 3.16 -0.29 -11.02
N GLY A 111 3.20 -1.51 -11.56
CA GLY A 111 2.59 -1.83 -12.84
C GLY A 111 1.08 -1.63 -12.82
N TRP A 112 0.43 -2.13 -11.76
CA TRP A 112 -1.01 -2.00 -11.57
C TRP A 112 -1.45 -0.52 -11.45
N VAL A 113 -0.74 0.28 -10.65
CA VAL A 113 -1.03 1.72 -10.48
C VAL A 113 -0.80 2.48 -11.78
N SER A 114 0.30 2.18 -12.49
CA SER A 114 0.59 2.84 -13.78
C SER A 114 -0.54 2.62 -14.79
N ALA A 115 -1.11 1.40 -14.86
CA ALA A 115 -2.23 1.08 -15.75
C ALA A 115 -3.54 1.82 -15.38
N LYS A 116 -3.75 2.14 -14.09
CA LYS A 116 -4.92 2.92 -13.62
C LYS A 116 -4.75 4.42 -13.82
N LEU A 117 -3.51 4.89 -13.89
CA LEU A 117 -3.16 6.30 -14.07
C LEU A 117 -2.85 6.68 -15.52
N GLN A 118 -3.04 5.77 -16.48
CA GLN A 118 -3.07 6.10 -17.90
C GLN A 118 -4.33 6.89 -18.28
#